data_AF-A0A2T6ZU48-F1
#
_entry.id   AF-A0A2T6ZU48-F1
#
_cell.length_a   1.000
_cell.length_b   1.000
_cell.length_c   1.000
_cell.angle_alpha   90.00
_cell.angle_beta   90.00
_cell.angle_gamma   90.00
#
_symmetry.space_group_name_H-M   'P 1'
#
loop_
_entity.id
_entity.type
_entity.pdbx_description
1 polymer ?
#
loop_
_entity_poly.entity_id
_entity_poly.type
_entity_poly.pdbx_seq_one_letter_code
_entity_poly.pdbx_strand_id
1 'polypeptide(L)'
;MCQIAAQELNCPPNTIFTSETSSNTVANTSPTAASAGSDLNRITIQYPCQQLNTRLEPYRQRYGSDVTLRTLAHAAYLDLINLTANGFYKMPTIGYKWGNYVDTLPMHFYFTQGAAISRVELDVLTGSDTVLRTDVKMDVGRSVNPTIDCGQIEGAFVQGQGLFTMEEILW
;
A
#
# COMPACT_ATOMS: atom_id res chain seq x y z
N MET A 1 -4.81 3.16 2.79
CA MET A 1 -5.45 4.12 1.86
C MET A 1 -5.95 5.38 2.55
N CYS A 2 -6.78 5.28 3.60
CA CYS A 2 -7.28 6.47 4.34
C CYS A 2 -6.17 7.42 4.81
N GLN A 3 -5.05 6.90 5.33
CA GLN A 3 -3.89 7.71 5.73
C GLN A 3 -3.33 8.56 4.59
N ILE A 4 -3.27 8.01 3.37
CA ILE A 4 -2.77 8.70 2.17
C ILE A 4 -3.75 9.80 1.78
N ALA A 5 -5.05 9.49 1.67
CA ALA A 5 -6.06 10.49 1.33
C ALA A 5 -6.13 11.63 2.36
N ALA A 6 -6.02 11.31 3.65
CA ALA A 6 -6.00 12.29 4.73
C ALA A 6 -4.78 13.23 4.64
N GLN A 7 -3.62 12.66 4.35
CA GLN A 7 -2.39 13.44 4.13
C GLN A 7 -2.52 14.36 2.90
N GLU A 8 -3.01 13.83 1.77
CA GLU A 8 -3.15 14.62 0.53
C GLU A 8 -4.19 15.74 0.67
N LEU A 9 -5.31 15.49 1.35
CA LEU A 9 -6.36 16.50 1.57
C LEU A 9 -6.10 17.43 2.77
N ASN A 10 -4.98 17.23 3.46
CA ASN A 10 -4.61 17.94 4.69
C ASN A 10 -5.75 17.95 5.71
N CYS A 11 -6.23 16.76 6.09
CA CYS A 11 -7.28 16.59 7.08
C CYS A 11 -7.00 15.44 8.05
N PRO A 12 -7.66 15.41 9.22
CA PRO A 12 -7.54 14.29 10.15
C PRO A 12 -8.04 12.97 9.54
N PRO A 13 -7.40 11.81 9.81
CA PRO A 13 -7.79 10.52 9.23
C PRO A 13 -9.24 10.10 9.48
N ASN A 14 -9.85 10.51 10.60
CA ASN A 14 -11.25 10.23 10.91
C ASN A 14 -12.26 10.99 10.02
N THR A 15 -11.78 11.91 9.17
CA THR A 15 -12.58 12.60 8.15
C THR A 15 -12.72 11.75 6.88
N ILE A 16 -11.86 10.75 6.70
CA ILE A 16 -11.85 9.87 5.54
C ILE A 16 -12.50 8.54 5.91
N PHE A 17 -13.37 8.06 5.03
CA PHE A 17 -14.03 6.77 5.18
C PHE A 17 -13.93 5.98 3.87
N THR A 18 -13.78 4.67 3.99
CA THR A 18 -13.84 3.73 2.86
C THR A 18 -14.85 2.66 3.23
N SER A 19 -15.88 2.49 2.41
CA SER A 19 -16.96 1.53 2.68
C SER A 19 -16.54 0.11 2.28
N GLU A 20 -16.48 -0.14 0.97
CA GLU A 20 -16.16 -1.44 0.38
C GLU A 20 -15.60 -1.25 -1.02
N THR A 21 -15.07 -2.33 -1.60
CA THR A 21 -14.64 -2.39 -2.99
C THR A 21 -15.75 -3.00 -3.83
N SER A 22 -16.21 -2.30 -4.88
CA SER A 22 -17.26 -2.80 -5.76
C SER A 22 -17.03 -2.39 -7.22
N SER A 23 -17.41 -3.27 -8.16
CA SER A 23 -17.26 -3.04 -9.60
C SER A 23 -18.17 -1.94 -10.15
N ASN A 24 -19.21 -1.55 -9.41
CA ASN A 24 -20.05 -0.41 -9.75
C ASN A 24 -19.40 0.95 -9.38
N THR A 25 -18.42 0.98 -8.49
CA THR A 25 -17.69 2.20 -8.11
C THR A 25 -16.34 2.31 -8.83
N VAL A 26 -15.61 1.20 -8.94
CA VAL A 26 -14.34 1.12 -9.68
C VAL A 26 -14.34 -0.11 -10.59
N ALA A 27 -14.49 0.13 -11.89
CA ALA A 27 -14.52 -0.93 -12.88
C ALA A 27 -13.11 -1.40 -13.27
N ASN A 28 -13.01 -2.65 -13.73
CA ASN A 28 -11.81 -3.24 -14.35
C ASN A 28 -10.55 -3.19 -13.47
N THR A 29 -10.70 -3.33 -12.15
CA THR A 29 -9.57 -3.40 -11.22
C THR A 29 -8.78 -4.69 -11.42
N SER A 30 -7.45 -4.60 -11.36
CA SER A 30 -6.59 -5.77 -11.23
C SER A 30 -6.79 -6.48 -9.87
N PRO A 31 -6.43 -7.77 -9.74
CA PRO A 31 -6.46 -8.44 -8.45
C PRO A 31 -5.52 -7.77 -7.45
N THR A 32 -5.89 -7.80 -6.16
CA THR A 32 -5.01 -7.35 -5.07
C THR A 32 -3.95 -8.42 -4.81
N ALA A 33 -2.80 -8.30 -5.47
CA ALA A 33 -1.75 -9.31 -5.47
C ALA A 33 -0.36 -8.70 -5.70
N ALA A 34 0.66 -9.58 -5.79
CA ALA A 34 2.05 -9.25 -6.17
C ALA A 34 2.73 -8.19 -5.28
N SER A 35 2.26 -8.03 -4.04
CA SER A 35 2.74 -7.04 -3.08
C SER A 35 2.67 -5.57 -3.55
N ALA A 36 2.00 -5.30 -4.68
CA ALA A 36 1.94 -3.98 -5.31
C ALA A 36 0.67 -3.18 -4.98
N GLY A 37 -0.25 -3.78 -4.21
CA GLY A 37 -1.57 -3.22 -3.92
C GLY A 37 -1.49 -1.83 -3.30
N SER A 38 -0.61 -1.62 -2.33
CA SER A 38 -0.44 -0.31 -1.69
C SER A 38 0.17 0.73 -2.63
N ASP A 39 1.14 0.36 -3.45
CA ASP A 39 1.85 1.28 -4.34
C ASP A 39 0.95 1.82 -5.44
N LEU A 40 0.24 0.90 -6.14
CA LEU A 40 -0.63 1.25 -7.26
C LEU A 40 -1.81 2.10 -6.78
N ASN A 41 -2.43 1.72 -5.66
CA ASN A 41 -3.58 2.43 -5.14
C ASN A 41 -3.21 3.73 -4.44
N ARG A 42 -1.99 3.85 -3.88
CA ARG A 42 -1.49 5.12 -3.35
C ARG A 42 -1.55 6.20 -4.41
N ILE A 43 -0.89 6.00 -5.54
CA ILE A 43 -0.80 7.02 -6.59
C ILE A 43 -2.18 7.26 -7.21
N THR A 44 -2.98 6.20 -7.38
CA THR A 44 -4.36 6.30 -7.87
C THR A 44 -5.23 7.20 -6.96
N ILE A 45 -5.02 7.21 -5.64
CA ILE A 45 -5.72 8.09 -4.70
C ILE A 45 -5.17 9.52 -4.68
N GLN A 46 -3.87 9.70 -4.93
CA GLN A 46 -3.26 11.03 -4.96
C GLN A 46 -3.87 11.91 -6.07
N TYR A 47 -4.09 11.36 -7.26
CA TYR A 47 -4.68 12.09 -8.39
C TYR A 47 -6.05 12.77 -8.11
N PRO A 48 -7.07 12.07 -7.60
CA PRO A 48 -8.35 12.69 -7.28
C PRO A 48 -8.22 13.66 -6.10
N CYS A 49 -7.36 13.38 -5.11
CA CYS A 49 -7.11 14.33 -4.02
C CYS A 49 -6.51 15.64 -4.54
N GLN A 50 -5.58 15.58 -5.49
CA GLN A 50 -5.02 16.76 -6.15
C GLN A 50 -6.07 17.54 -6.94
N GLN A 51 -6.93 16.86 -7.71
CA GLN A 51 -8.04 17.51 -8.40
C GLN A 51 -8.98 18.24 -7.44
N LEU A 52 -9.33 17.61 -6.32
CA LEU A 52 -10.16 18.22 -5.29
C LEU A 52 -9.44 19.41 -4.63
N ASN A 53 -8.16 19.28 -4.31
CA ASN A 53 -7.38 20.38 -3.76
C ASN A 53 -7.32 21.58 -4.72
N THR A 54 -7.12 21.36 -6.03
CA THR A 54 -7.16 22.44 -7.03
C THR A 54 -8.50 23.18 -7.03
N ARG A 55 -9.62 22.44 -6.90
CA ARG A 55 -10.96 23.04 -6.83
C ARG A 55 -11.22 23.76 -5.50
N LEU A 56 -10.62 23.26 -4.42
CA LEU A 56 -10.77 23.81 -3.07
C LEU A 56 -9.79 24.95 -2.76
N GLU A 57 -8.76 25.15 -3.60
CA GLU A 57 -7.70 26.12 -3.41
C GLU A 57 -8.21 27.57 -3.22
N PRO A 58 -9.17 28.09 -4.02
CA PRO A 58 -9.72 29.43 -3.80
C PRO A 58 -10.35 29.61 -2.42
N TYR A 59 -10.94 28.55 -1.88
CA TYR A 59 -11.54 28.55 -0.55
C TYR A 59 -10.49 28.50 0.55
N ARG A 60 -9.41 27.73 0.36
CA ARG A 60 -8.26 27.73 1.29
C ARG A 60 -7.62 29.11 1.37
N GLN A 61 -7.48 29.81 0.25
CA GLN A 61 -6.97 31.19 0.21
C GLN A 61 -7.91 32.18 0.92
N ARG A 62 -9.23 31.99 0.79
CA ARG A 62 -10.24 32.86 1.43
C ARG A 62 -10.35 32.65 2.95
N TYR A 63 -10.30 31.40 3.41
CA TYR A 63 -10.55 31.05 4.82
C TYR A 63 -9.28 30.82 5.65
N GLY A 64 -8.10 30.73 5.01
CA GLY A 64 -6.81 30.46 5.65
C GLY A 64 -6.45 28.97 5.68
N SER A 65 -5.21 28.66 6.05
CA SER A 65 -4.64 27.29 6.03
C SER A 65 -5.29 26.32 7.02
N ASP A 66 -5.79 26.85 8.15
CA ASP A 66 -6.25 26.04 9.29
C ASP A 66 -7.74 25.66 9.19
N VAL A 67 -8.39 26.06 8.10
CA VAL A 67 -9.81 25.77 7.87
C VAL A 67 -10.06 24.28 7.70
N THR A 68 -11.12 23.78 8.33
CA THR A 68 -11.49 22.36 8.23
C THR A 68 -11.98 22.01 6.83
N LEU A 69 -11.73 20.77 6.40
CA LEU A 69 -12.24 20.24 5.12
C LEU A 69 -13.77 20.33 5.01
N ARG A 70 -14.49 20.20 6.15
CA ARG A 70 -15.95 20.38 6.22
C ARG A 70 -16.36 21.77 5.76
N THR A 71 -15.70 22.82 6.26
CA THR A 71 -16.03 24.22 5.90
C THR A 71 -15.71 24.49 4.43
N LEU A 72 -14.58 23.99 3.93
CA LEU A 72 -14.19 24.10 2.52
C LEU A 72 -15.22 23.43 1.60
N ALA A 73 -15.60 22.19 1.91
CA ALA A 73 -16.57 21.43 1.12
C ALA A 73 -17.95 22.11 1.12
N HIS A 74 -18.38 22.66 2.26
CA HIS A 74 -19.65 23.39 2.33
C HIS A 74 -19.63 24.67 1.49
N ALA A 75 -18.54 25.44 1.53
CA ALA A 75 -18.42 26.64 0.71
C ALA A 75 -18.39 26.30 -0.79
N ALA A 76 -17.63 25.27 -1.19
CA ALA A 76 -17.57 24.81 -2.57
C ALA A 76 -18.92 24.28 -3.08
N TYR A 77 -19.70 23.63 -2.22
CA TYR A 77 -21.06 23.17 -2.54
C TYR A 77 -22.00 24.34 -2.84
N LEU A 78 -21.97 25.41 -2.04
CA LEU A 78 -22.82 26.60 -2.26
C LEU A 78 -22.51 27.28 -3.60
N ASP A 79 -21.27 27.19 -4.06
CA ASP A 79 -20.82 27.71 -5.35
C ASP A 79 -20.96 26.68 -6.50
N LEU A 80 -21.66 25.56 -6.25
CA LEU A 80 -21.93 24.50 -7.24
C LEU A 80 -20.66 23.86 -7.84
N ILE A 81 -19.57 23.82 -7.08
CA ILE A 81 -18.33 23.17 -7.49
C ILE A 81 -18.45 21.66 -7.31
N ASN A 82 -18.06 20.91 -8.34
CA ASN A 82 -18.06 19.43 -8.29
C ASN A 82 -17.00 18.92 -7.30
N LEU A 83 -17.44 18.17 -6.29
CA LEU A 83 -16.61 17.56 -5.25
C LEU A 83 -16.34 16.06 -5.44
N THR A 84 -16.63 15.52 -6.62
CA THR A 84 -16.27 14.15 -7.02
C THR A 84 -15.09 14.18 -7.98
N ALA A 85 -14.12 13.29 -7.78
CA ALA A 85 -12.95 13.15 -8.65
C ALA A 85 -12.56 11.67 -8.78
N ASN A 86 -12.07 11.30 -9.96
CA ASN A 86 -11.58 9.96 -10.26
C ASN A 86 -10.07 9.99 -10.46
N GLY A 87 -9.41 8.89 -10.10
CA GLY A 87 -7.97 8.69 -10.28
C GLY A 87 -7.67 7.49 -11.17
N PHE A 88 -6.56 7.56 -11.87
CA PHE A 88 -6.02 6.43 -12.62
C PHE A 88 -4.50 6.49 -12.59
N TYR A 89 -3.86 5.34 -12.42
CA TYR A 89 -2.41 5.24 -12.46
C TYR A 89 -1.98 4.06 -13.32
N LYS A 90 -0.96 4.31 -14.15
CA LYS A 90 -0.25 3.29 -14.93
C LYS A 90 1.23 3.41 -14.60
N MET A 91 1.85 2.30 -14.21
CA MET A 91 3.30 2.27 -13.99
C MET A 91 4.05 2.63 -15.30
N PRO A 92 4.96 3.62 -15.28
CA PRO A 92 5.52 4.18 -16.51
C PRO A 92 6.68 3.37 -17.12
N THR A 93 7.39 2.54 -16.34
CA THR A 93 8.72 2.01 -16.74
C THR A 93 8.86 0.49 -16.72
N ILE A 94 7.76 -0.27 -16.57
CA ILE A 94 7.79 -1.75 -16.61
C ILE A 94 7.29 -2.26 -17.97
N GLY A 95 7.86 -3.36 -18.45
CA GLY A 95 7.45 -3.92 -19.75
C GLY A 95 8.33 -5.02 -20.33
N TYR A 96 8.95 -5.85 -19.49
CA TYR A 96 9.82 -6.94 -19.92
C TYR A 96 9.18 -7.82 -20.99
N LYS A 97 9.93 -8.12 -22.05
CA LYS A 97 9.52 -9.02 -23.14
C LYS A 97 10.46 -10.21 -23.23
N TRP A 98 9.90 -11.41 -23.08
CA TRP A 98 10.62 -12.66 -23.27
C TRP A 98 11.26 -12.72 -24.67
N GLY A 99 12.52 -13.15 -24.74
CA GLY A 99 13.29 -13.26 -25.98
C GLY A 99 13.94 -11.96 -26.46
N ASN A 100 13.68 -10.83 -25.82
CA ASN A 100 14.42 -9.59 -26.05
C ASN A 100 15.51 -9.43 -24.96
N TYR A 101 16.78 -9.46 -25.38
CA TYR A 101 17.95 -9.33 -24.48
C TYR A 101 18.78 -8.08 -24.73
N VAL A 102 18.40 -7.23 -25.70
CA VAL A 102 19.20 -6.07 -26.12
C VAL A 102 18.64 -4.77 -25.55
N ASP A 103 17.32 -4.58 -25.60
CA ASP A 103 16.62 -3.35 -25.19
C ASP A 103 15.34 -3.64 -24.41
N THR A 104 15.39 -4.63 -23.50
CA THR A 104 14.24 -5.00 -22.68
C THR A 104 14.01 -4.00 -21.54
N LEU A 105 12.74 -3.64 -21.31
CA LEU A 105 12.33 -2.91 -20.12
C LEU A 105 12.41 -3.82 -18.88
N PRO A 106 12.56 -3.25 -17.67
CA PRO A 106 12.60 -4.05 -16.46
C PRO A 106 11.26 -4.78 -16.22
N MET A 107 11.36 -5.96 -15.59
CA MET A 107 10.21 -6.76 -15.17
C MET A 107 9.56 -6.21 -13.90
N HIS A 108 10.38 -5.66 -12.99
CA HIS A 108 9.96 -5.12 -11.70
C HIS A 108 10.33 -3.64 -11.61
N PHE A 109 9.51 -2.86 -10.91
CA PHE A 109 9.75 -1.42 -10.74
C PHE A 109 10.84 -1.13 -9.70
N TYR A 110 10.92 -1.96 -8.65
CA TYR A 110 11.97 -1.94 -7.63
C TYR A 110 12.07 -3.34 -6.99
N PHE A 111 13.04 -3.53 -6.10
CA PHE A 111 13.23 -4.76 -5.32
C PHE A 111 13.20 -4.42 -3.83
N THR A 112 12.46 -5.21 -3.05
CA THR A 112 12.52 -5.21 -1.58
C THR A 112 13.60 -6.19 -1.16
N GLN A 113 14.50 -5.78 -0.28
CA GLN A 113 15.64 -6.61 0.15
C GLN A 113 15.57 -6.87 1.64
N GLY A 114 16.19 -7.96 2.10
CA GLY A 114 16.29 -8.24 3.51
C GLY A 114 17.14 -9.46 3.82
N ALA A 115 17.40 -9.65 5.11
CA ALA A 115 18.13 -10.77 5.65
C ALA A 115 17.51 -11.23 6.97
N ALA A 116 17.57 -12.54 7.23
CA ALA A 116 17.12 -13.14 8.47
C ALA A 116 18.15 -14.13 9.00
N ILE A 117 18.29 -14.20 10.32
CA ILE A 117 19.12 -15.19 11.02
C ILE A 117 18.25 -15.87 12.07
N SER A 118 18.18 -17.20 12.03
CA SER A 118 17.45 -17.99 13.02
C SER A 118 18.40 -18.94 13.75
N ARG A 119 18.20 -19.08 15.06
CA ARG A 119 18.86 -20.08 15.89
C ARG A 119 17.83 -21.08 16.37
N VAL A 120 18.13 -22.36 16.17
CA VAL A 120 17.23 -23.48 16.46
C VAL A 120 17.97 -24.49 17.34
N GLU A 121 17.27 -25.07 18.29
CA GLU A 121 17.71 -26.24 19.06
C GLU A 121 17.01 -27.49 18.51
N LEU A 122 17.77 -28.53 18.19
CA LEU A 122 17.28 -29.79 17.63
C LEU A 122 17.49 -30.92 18.64
N ASP A 123 16.43 -31.64 18.96
CA ASP A 123 16.51 -32.91 19.67
C ASP A 123 16.85 -34.02 18.67
N VAL A 124 18.09 -34.50 18.73
CA VAL A 124 18.61 -35.53 17.83
C VAL A 124 18.03 -36.93 18.06
N LEU A 125 17.34 -37.15 19.19
CA LEU A 125 16.69 -38.44 19.48
C LEU A 125 15.27 -38.50 18.93
N THR A 126 14.54 -37.39 18.98
CA THR A 126 13.12 -37.32 18.57
C THR A 126 12.91 -36.67 17.19
N GLY A 127 13.89 -35.91 16.71
CA GLY A 127 13.77 -35.09 15.50
C GLY A 127 12.97 -33.80 15.70
N SER A 128 12.51 -33.51 16.92
CA SER A 128 11.80 -32.26 17.22
C SER A 128 12.77 -31.08 17.32
N ASP A 129 12.30 -29.89 16.93
CA ASP A 129 13.09 -28.67 17.01
C ASP A 129 12.35 -27.53 17.73
N THR A 130 13.11 -26.55 18.22
CA THR A 130 12.58 -25.32 18.80
C THR A 130 13.38 -24.12 18.30
N VAL A 131 12.70 -23.18 17.66
CA VAL A 131 13.30 -21.90 17.27
C VAL A 131 13.53 -21.05 18.53
N LEU A 132 14.79 -20.84 18.88
CA LEU A 132 15.20 -20.08 20.07
C LEU A 132 15.14 -18.57 19.85
N ARG A 133 15.49 -18.12 18.63
CA ARG A 133 15.54 -16.70 18.27
C ARG A 133 15.58 -16.54 16.75
N THR A 134 14.92 -15.49 16.26
CA THR A 134 15.09 -14.99 14.90
C THR A 134 15.31 -13.48 14.93
N ASP A 135 16.28 -13.00 14.15
CA ASP A 135 16.51 -11.60 13.87
C ASP A 135 16.27 -11.35 12.38
N VAL A 136 15.38 -10.41 12.05
CA VAL A 136 15.03 -10.07 10.66
C VAL A 136 15.29 -8.59 10.41
N LYS A 137 15.91 -8.28 9.26
CA LYS A 137 16.09 -6.91 8.77
C LYS A 137 15.59 -6.82 7.34
N MET A 138 14.61 -5.95 7.10
CA MET A 138 14.01 -5.70 5.79
C MET A 138 14.18 -4.23 5.40
N ASP A 139 14.54 -3.98 4.15
CA ASP A 139 14.44 -2.68 3.51
C ASP A 139 13.04 -2.53 2.90
N VAL A 140 12.17 -1.81 3.60
CA VAL A 140 10.82 -1.47 3.17
C VAL A 140 10.72 -0.02 2.65
N GLY A 141 11.86 0.61 2.36
CA GLY A 141 11.93 2.02 2.03
C GLY A 141 11.32 2.91 3.11
N ARG A 142 10.56 3.94 2.70
CA ARG A 142 9.81 4.79 3.64
C ARG A 142 8.43 4.20 3.89
N SER A 143 8.34 3.41 4.95
CA SER A 143 7.09 2.81 5.40
C SER A 143 5.94 3.82 5.50
N VAL A 144 4.78 3.46 4.93
CA VAL A 144 3.53 4.22 5.09
C VAL A 144 2.93 3.97 6.47
N ASN A 145 3.04 2.74 6.96
CA ASN A 145 2.57 2.34 8.28
C ASN A 145 3.49 1.26 8.86
N PRO A 146 4.45 1.64 9.74
CA PRO A 146 5.45 0.71 10.25
C PRO A 146 4.84 -0.47 11.01
N THR A 147 3.71 -0.27 11.69
CA THR A 147 3.04 -1.34 12.44
C THR A 147 2.46 -2.41 11.51
N ILE A 148 1.86 -1.99 10.39
CA ILE A 148 1.33 -2.93 9.39
C ILE A 148 2.48 -3.65 8.69
N ASP A 149 3.53 -2.92 8.31
CA ASP A 149 4.67 -3.50 7.60
C ASP A 149 5.42 -4.51 8.48
N CYS A 150 5.64 -4.21 9.76
CA CYS A 150 6.20 -5.18 10.71
C CYS A 150 5.32 -6.44 10.82
N GLY A 151 4.00 -6.28 10.97
CA GLY A 151 3.09 -7.42 11.04
C GLY A 151 3.07 -8.28 9.78
N GLN A 152 3.24 -7.68 8.59
CA GLN A 152 3.40 -8.43 7.33
C GLN A 152 4.71 -9.23 7.32
N ILE A 153 5.82 -8.64 7.76
CA ILE A 153 7.12 -9.31 7.84
C ILE A 153 7.06 -10.50 8.81
N GLU A 154 6.50 -10.30 10.00
CA GLU A 154 6.34 -11.35 11.01
C GLU A 154 5.43 -12.48 10.51
N GLY A 155 4.27 -12.15 9.95
CA GLY A 155 3.32 -13.14 9.42
C GLY A 155 3.90 -13.94 8.26
N ALA A 156 4.56 -13.27 7.31
CA ALA A 156 5.20 -13.93 6.18
C ALA A 156 6.37 -14.82 6.61
N PHE A 157 7.14 -14.39 7.62
CA PHE A 157 8.22 -15.21 8.18
C PHE A 157 7.68 -16.50 8.79
N VAL A 158 6.63 -16.42 9.63
CA VAL A 158 6.04 -17.60 10.28
C VAL A 158 5.36 -18.54 9.27
N GLN A 159 4.71 -18.00 8.23
CA GLN A 159 4.18 -18.80 7.12
C GLN A 159 5.30 -19.53 6.37
N GLY A 160 6.40 -18.84 6.06
CA GLY A 160 7.57 -19.46 5.44
C GLY A 160 8.20 -20.54 6.31
N GLN A 161 8.31 -20.28 7.63
CA GLN A 161 8.78 -21.29 8.58
C GLN A 161 7.88 -22.53 8.54
N GLY A 162 6.55 -22.37 8.64
CA GLY A 162 5.60 -23.46 8.54
C GLY A 162 5.78 -24.29 7.27
N LEU A 163 5.84 -23.62 6.12
CA LEU A 163 6.07 -24.24 4.81
C LEU A 163 7.32 -25.14 4.78
N PHE A 164 8.42 -24.72 5.43
CA PHE A 164 9.68 -25.45 5.35
C PHE A 164 9.92 -26.46 6.47
N THR A 165 9.20 -26.36 7.61
CA THR A 165 9.50 -27.18 8.79
C THR A 165 8.32 -28.00 9.32
N MET A 166 7.07 -27.64 9.02
CA MET A 166 5.90 -28.28 9.64
C MET A 166 4.84 -28.73 8.64
N GLU A 167 4.63 -27.98 7.57
CA GLU A 167 3.51 -28.21 6.65
C GLU A 167 3.82 -29.36 5.70
N GLU A 168 3.11 -30.48 5.87
CA GLU A 168 3.20 -31.65 5.01
C GLU A 168 1.83 -31.96 4.38
N ILE A 169 1.79 -32.07 3.06
CA ILE A 169 0.59 -32.48 2.33
C ILE A 169 0.68 -33.99 2.09
N LEU A 170 -0.17 -34.76 2.76
CA LEU A 170 -0.34 -36.19 2.51
C LEU A 170 -1.40 -36.38 1.41
N TRP A 171 -1.02 -37.09 0.35
CA TRP A 171 -1.87 -37.40 -0.79
C TRP A 171 -2.36 -38.85 -0.77
#